data_AF-A0A960FUQ0-F1
#
_entry.id   AF-A0A960FUQ0-F1
#
_cell.length_a   1.000
_cell.length_b   1.000
_cell.length_c   1.000
_cell.angle_alpha   90.00
_cell.angle_beta   90.00
_cell.angle_gamma   90.00
#
_symmetry.space_group_name_H-M   'P 1'
#
loop_
_entity.id
_entity.type
_entity.pdbx_description
1 polymer ?
#
loop_
_entity_poly.entity_id
_entity_poly.type
_entity_poly.pdbx_seq_one_letter_code
_entity_poly.pdbx_strand_id
1 'polypeptide(L)'
;MPVANAAFDAYREAYLRRDATTVLRDGDDLAVTLAEAPWSRFLVPAVIVLQGSTMGMRPDLVPPGEAIRYLSQGISLADHLIDEPDGDAAASGLDKALGPIDPFRMELMQLLLVVGRYDEAHALASTLQEPTHGAVARLAGLRTHAAVSAVRGEHELAHQVLNAAASLSERMRSRFARMLVDVDRSVLLGTQGRLGEGIALFDNLTRVLSRRSAGSSGAWADTVTAAGALTLSRFAAETGDPVTAERLIYPGAAAVSDTTDPYWKAQLDLSLSVLFWAQRRFDDAVELCREARAGFEGGAYLPGAAQAVMHEGRLAWSQGFTAVATPLLELARHQLVALGHHREPSQIAQALDHVA
;
A
#
# COMPACT_ATOMS: atom_id res chain seq x y z
N MET A 1 26.90 9.05 -29.67
CA MET A 1 25.44 9.29 -29.63
C MET A 1 24.60 8.01 -29.73
N PRO A 2 24.83 7.07 -30.68
CA PRO A 2 23.99 5.86 -30.78
C PRO A 2 24.12 4.92 -29.57
N VAL A 3 25.32 4.86 -28.96
CA VAL A 3 25.65 3.86 -27.93
C VAL A 3 24.90 4.09 -26.61
N ALA A 4 24.87 5.32 -26.09
CA ALA A 4 24.20 5.61 -24.83
C ALA A 4 22.66 5.54 -24.95
N ASN A 5 22.09 5.86 -26.11
CA ASN A 5 20.68 5.58 -26.40
C ASN A 5 20.41 4.07 -26.43
N ALA A 6 21.28 3.28 -27.08
CA ALA A 6 21.13 1.83 -27.13
C ALA A 6 21.24 1.18 -25.73
N ALA A 7 22.11 1.70 -24.86
CA ALA A 7 22.22 1.24 -23.48
C ALA A 7 20.95 1.53 -22.67
N PHE A 8 20.40 2.75 -22.79
CA PHE A 8 19.13 3.09 -22.16
C PHE A 8 17.96 2.27 -22.72
N ASP A 9 17.89 2.06 -24.04
CA ASP A 9 16.84 1.27 -24.67
C ASP A 9 16.89 -0.19 -24.19
N ALA A 10 18.08 -0.78 -24.05
CA ALA A 10 18.27 -2.12 -23.49
C ALA A 10 17.84 -2.19 -22.01
N TYR A 11 18.18 -1.17 -21.23
CA TYR A 11 17.79 -1.05 -19.82
C TYR A 11 16.27 -0.95 -19.64
N ARG A 12 15.62 -0.09 -20.43
CA ARG A 12 14.17 0.06 -20.47
C ARG A 12 13.49 -1.23 -20.90
N GLU A 13 14.03 -1.94 -21.88
CA GLU A 13 13.48 -3.24 -22.30
C GLU A 13 13.62 -4.29 -21.19
N ALA A 14 14.71 -4.28 -20.43
CA ALA A 14 14.84 -5.13 -19.24
C ALA A 14 13.74 -4.82 -18.20
N TYR A 15 13.46 -3.54 -17.94
CA TYR A 15 12.35 -3.11 -17.09
C TYR A 15 10.98 -3.60 -17.60
N LEU A 16 10.69 -3.41 -18.89
CA LEU A 16 9.42 -3.84 -19.49
C LEU A 16 9.22 -5.37 -19.43
N ARG A 17 10.31 -6.13 -19.52
CA ARG A 17 10.33 -7.60 -19.34
C ARG A 17 10.34 -8.04 -17.88
N ARG A 18 10.35 -7.12 -16.92
CA ARG A 18 10.45 -7.37 -15.48
C ARG A 18 11.72 -8.14 -15.08
N ASP A 19 12.82 -7.92 -15.80
CA ASP A 19 14.13 -8.46 -15.45
C ASP A 19 14.78 -7.62 -14.34
N ALA A 20 14.31 -7.82 -13.11
CA ALA A 20 14.74 -7.05 -11.96
C ALA A 20 16.26 -7.12 -11.73
N THR A 21 16.88 -8.28 -11.99
CA THR A 21 18.32 -8.47 -11.79
C THR A 21 19.13 -7.53 -12.67
N THR A 22 18.79 -7.43 -13.96
CA THR A 22 19.47 -6.53 -14.89
C THR A 22 19.24 -5.06 -14.52
N VAL A 23 18.00 -4.69 -14.23
CA VAL A 23 17.64 -3.29 -13.92
C VAL A 23 18.31 -2.79 -12.62
N LEU A 24 18.36 -3.64 -11.59
CA LEU A 24 18.99 -3.28 -10.31
C LEU A 24 20.51 -3.28 -10.38
N ARG A 25 21.11 -4.17 -11.17
CA ARG A 25 22.58 -4.24 -11.33
C ARG A 25 23.11 -3.06 -12.15
N ASP A 26 22.43 -2.72 -13.25
CA ASP A 26 23.00 -1.82 -14.26
C ASP A 26 22.53 -0.37 -14.11
N GLY A 27 21.54 -0.09 -13.24
CA GLY A 27 20.87 1.20 -13.14
C GLY A 27 21.77 2.36 -12.69
N ASP A 28 22.51 2.18 -11.60
CA ASP A 28 23.35 3.26 -11.04
C ASP A 28 24.50 3.64 -11.99
N ASP A 29 25.20 2.64 -12.54
CA ASP A 29 26.30 2.84 -13.51
C ASP A 29 25.80 3.53 -14.79
N LEU A 30 24.60 3.16 -15.25
CA LEU A 30 23.96 3.80 -16.39
C LEU A 30 23.59 5.25 -16.08
N ALA A 31 23.02 5.54 -14.91
CA ALA A 31 22.69 6.89 -14.49
C ALA A 31 23.94 7.80 -14.42
N VAL A 32 25.05 7.31 -13.88
CA VAL A 32 26.33 8.02 -13.85
C VAL A 32 26.84 8.30 -15.27
N THR A 33 26.85 7.28 -16.13
CA THR A 33 27.30 7.41 -17.53
C THR A 33 26.46 8.45 -18.30
N LEU A 34 25.14 8.47 -18.06
CA LEU A 34 24.24 9.43 -18.70
C LEU A 34 24.37 10.85 -18.12
N ALA A 35 24.79 11.01 -16.87
CA ALA A 35 24.98 12.33 -16.25
C ALA A 35 26.15 13.11 -16.88
N GLU A 36 27.15 12.42 -17.45
CA GLU A 36 28.30 13.06 -18.11
C GLU A 36 27.95 13.67 -19.48
N ALA A 37 26.79 13.32 -20.05
CA ALA A 37 26.38 13.75 -21.38
C ALA A 37 25.27 14.83 -21.30
N PRO A 38 25.50 16.06 -21.83
CA PRO A 38 24.51 17.15 -21.75
C PRO A 38 23.15 16.85 -22.38
N TRP A 39 23.12 15.99 -23.41
CA TRP A 39 21.91 15.66 -24.16
C TRP A 39 21.03 14.61 -23.46
N SER A 40 21.54 13.92 -22.45
CA SER A 40 20.83 12.87 -21.70
C SER A 40 20.22 13.37 -20.39
N ARG A 41 20.06 14.69 -20.22
CA ARG A 41 19.48 15.31 -19.01
C ARG A 41 18.16 14.67 -18.57
N PHE A 42 17.30 14.26 -19.50
CA PHE A 42 16.01 13.62 -19.22
C PHE A 42 16.08 12.09 -19.07
N LEU A 43 17.19 11.45 -19.45
CA LEU A 43 17.36 10.00 -19.29
C LEU A 43 17.78 9.62 -17.87
N VAL A 44 18.52 10.49 -17.16
CA VAL A 44 18.92 10.24 -15.77
C VAL A 44 17.71 10.07 -14.84
N PRO A 45 16.72 11.00 -14.79
CA PRO A 45 15.51 10.79 -14.01
C PRO A 45 14.76 9.53 -14.43
N ALA A 46 14.74 9.21 -15.72
CA ALA A 46 14.08 8.01 -16.23
C ALA A 46 14.71 6.73 -15.66
N VAL A 47 16.04 6.60 -15.70
CA VAL A 47 16.73 5.45 -15.11
C VAL A 47 16.42 5.32 -13.62
N ILE A 48 16.52 6.43 -12.87
CA ILE A 48 16.26 6.46 -11.42
C ILE A 48 14.83 6.00 -11.11
N VAL A 49 13.83 6.46 -11.87
CA VAL A 49 12.42 6.07 -11.71
C VAL A 49 12.20 4.59 -12.02
N LEU A 50 12.76 4.08 -13.12
CA LEU A 50 12.63 2.67 -13.49
C LEU A 50 13.30 1.74 -12.48
N GLN A 51 14.46 2.14 -11.95
CA GLN A 51 15.15 1.44 -10.88
C GLN A 51 14.33 1.42 -9.59
N GLY A 52 13.82 2.57 -9.15
CA GLY A 52 12.98 2.68 -7.97
C GLY A 52 11.69 1.88 -8.08
N SER A 53 11.04 1.89 -9.24
CA SER A 53 9.86 1.06 -9.52
C SER A 53 10.19 -0.43 -9.48
N THR A 54 11.34 -0.84 -10.01
CA THR A 54 11.79 -2.23 -9.94
C THR A 54 12.02 -2.69 -8.50
N MET A 55 12.61 -1.83 -7.67
CA MET A 55 12.76 -2.08 -6.23
C MET A 55 11.39 -2.21 -5.56
N GLY A 56 10.44 -1.33 -5.90
CA GLY A 56 9.06 -1.38 -5.40
C GLY A 56 8.30 -2.66 -5.78
N MET A 57 8.54 -3.19 -6.97
CA MET A 57 7.99 -4.47 -7.43
C MET A 57 8.67 -5.71 -6.83
N ARG A 58 9.85 -5.55 -6.21
CA ARG A 58 10.64 -6.65 -5.62
C ARG A 58 11.01 -6.36 -4.16
N PRO A 59 10.00 -6.23 -3.28
CA PRO A 59 10.24 -6.03 -1.86
C PRO A 59 10.96 -7.21 -1.18
N ASP A 60 11.03 -8.37 -1.84
CA ASP A 60 11.84 -9.52 -1.44
C ASP A 60 13.35 -9.32 -1.66
N LEU A 61 13.73 -8.41 -2.55
CA LEU A 61 15.13 -8.10 -2.86
C LEU A 61 15.60 -6.80 -2.23
N VAL A 62 14.74 -5.78 -2.19
CA VAL A 62 15.11 -4.43 -1.77
C VAL A 62 14.06 -3.88 -0.80
N PRO A 63 14.46 -3.38 0.38
CA PRO A 63 13.53 -2.77 1.31
C PRO A 63 12.74 -1.61 0.68
N PRO A 64 11.45 -1.43 1.00
CA PRO A 64 10.61 -0.36 0.46
C PRO A 64 11.18 1.05 0.64
N GLY A 65 11.94 1.30 1.71
CA GLY A 65 12.57 2.60 1.98
C GLY A 65 13.53 3.04 0.86
N GLU A 66 14.23 2.10 0.23
CA GLU A 66 15.13 2.41 -0.88
C GLU A 66 14.37 2.67 -2.18
N ALA A 67 13.33 1.87 -2.47
CA ALA A 67 12.41 2.12 -3.57
C ALA A 67 11.80 3.52 -3.50
N ILE A 68 11.31 3.91 -2.31
CA ILE A 68 10.76 5.24 -2.05
C ILE A 68 11.79 6.33 -2.31
N ARG A 69 13.04 6.14 -1.88
CA ARG A 69 14.13 7.10 -2.10
C ARG A 69 14.37 7.32 -3.60
N TYR A 70 14.56 6.24 -4.37
CA TYR A 70 14.79 6.33 -5.81
C TYR A 70 13.60 6.96 -6.54
N LEU A 71 12.38 6.48 -6.29
CA LEU A 71 11.18 7.04 -6.92
C LEU A 71 11.01 8.52 -6.61
N SER A 72 11.14 8.93 -5.34
CA SER A 72 11.01 10.33 -4.94
C SER A 72 12.06 11.21 -5.61
N GLN A 73 13.32 10.75 -5.66
CA GLN A 73 14.41 11.46 -6.30
C GLN A 73 14.19 11.58 -7.82
N GLY A 74 13.85 10.47 -8.48
CA GLY A 74 13.62 10.45 -9.93
C GLY A 74 12.44 11.31 -10.35
N ILE A 75 11.34 11.27 -9.60
CA ILE A 75 10.15 12.11 -9.84
C ILE A 75 10.50 13.58 -9.61
N SER A 76 11.19 13.93 -8.53
CA SER A 76 11.57 15.32 -8.24
C SER A 76 12.49 15.91 -9.31
N LEU A 77 13.44 15.11 -9.81
CA LEU A 77 14.31 15.52 -10.92
C LEU A 77 13.53 15.70 -12.23
N ALA A 78 12.57 14.81 -12.51
CA ALA A 78 11.71 14.94 -13.67
C ALA A 78 10.85 16.21 -13.61
N ASP A 79 10.27 16.52 -12.45
CA ASP A 79 9.47 17.74 -12.24
C ASP A 79 10.33 19.00 -12.40
N HIS A 80 11.52 19.02 -11.82
CA HIS A 80 12.42 20.16 -11.97
C HIS A 80 12.77 20.44 -13.44
N LEU A 81 13.01 19.39 -14.24
CA LEU A 81 13.29 19.53 -15.67
C LEU A 81 12.09 20.04 -16.47
N ILE A 82 10.86 19.70 -16.06
CA ILE A 82 9.63 20.16 -16.72
C ILE A 82 9.38 21.64 -16.42
N ASP A 83 9.80 22.13 -15.25
CA ASP A 83 9.64 23.53 -14.85
C ASP A 83 10.71 24.48 -15.46
N GLU A 84 11.74 23.95 -16.13
CA GLU A 84 12.76 24.76 -16.82
C GLU A 84 12.18 25.52 -18.04
N PRO A 85 12.83 26.61 -18.51
CA PRO A 85 12.40 27.34 -19.71
C PRO A 85 12.26 26.47 -20.97
N ASP A 86 13.01 25.38 -21.06
CA ASP A 86 12.94 24.38 -22.15
C ASP A 86 12.09 23.15 -21.78
N GLY A 87 11.20 23.31 -20.80
CA GLY A 87 10.43 22.23 -20.16
C GLY A 87 9.63 21.37 -21.11
N ASP A 88 9.05 21.93 -22.18
CA ASP A 88 8.28 21.18 -23.18
C ASP A 88 9.11 20.10 -23.89
N ALA A 89 10.38 20.41 -24.21
CA ALA A 89 11.28 19.46 -24.83
C ALA A 89 11.70 18.36 -23.84
N ALA A 90 11.92 18.73 -22.57
CA ALA A 90 12.22 17.78 -21.50
C ALA A 90 11.03 16.85 -21.22
N ALA A 91 9.81 17.40 -21.13
CA ALA A 91 8.58 16.67 -20.94
C ALA A 91 8.34 15.67 -22.08
N SER A 92 8.54 16.08 -23.34
CA SER A 92 8.44 15.17 -24.48
C SER A 92 9.51 14.06 -24.46
N GLY A 93 10.75 14.40 -24.05
CA GLY A 93 11.83 13.42 -23.89
C GLY A 93 11.53 12.40 -22.78
N LEU A 94 11.03 12.86 -21.63
CA LEU A 94 10.61 12.03 -20.51
C LEU A 94 9.43 11.13 -20.89
N ASP A 95 8.39 11.66 -21.54
CA ASP A 95 7.24 10.87 -22.00
C ASP A 95 7.66 9.79 -23.00
N LYS A 96 8.62 10.09 -23.90
CA LYS A 96 9.18 9.07 -24.79
C LYS A 96 9.96 7.98 -24.04
N ALA A 97 10.66 8.36 -22.97
CA ALA A 97 11.52 7.46 -22.19
C ALA A 97 10.73 6.57 -21.23
N LEU A 98 9.81 7.15 -20.45
CA LEU A 98 9.05 6.51 -19.38
C LEU A 98 7.59 6.20 -19.74
N GLY A 99 7.03 6.90 -20.73
CA GLY A 99 5.59 7.11 -20.82
C GLY A 99 5.10 8.15 -19.80
N PRO A 100 3.79 8.16 -19.50
CA PRO A 100 3.24 9.01 -18.44
C PRO A 100 3.94 8.75 -17.11
N ILE A 101 4.27 9.81 -16.38
CA ILE A 101 4.97 9.71 -15.08
C ILE A 101 4.01 9.34 -13.91
N ASP A 102 2.72 9.58 -14.08
CA ASP A 102 1.69 9.36 -13.05
C ASP A 102 1.66 7.92 -12.46
N PRO A 103 1.84 6.83 -13.23
CA PRO A 103 1.99 5.47 -12.69
C PRO A 103 3.06 5.35 -11.60
N PHE A 104 4.20 6.00 -11.76
CA PHE A 104 5.29 5.97 -10.78
C PHE A 104 4.95 6.78 -9.53
N ARG A 105 4.22 7.89 -9.67
CA ARG A 105 3.67 8.64 -8.52
C ARG A 105 2.65 7.80 -7.74
N MET A 106 1.79 7.07 -8.44
CA MET A 106 0.83 6.17 -7.80
C MET A 106 1.54 5.05 -7.04
N GLU A 107 2.62 4.48 -7.60
CA GLU A 107 3.44 3.47 -6.93
C GLU A 107 4.13 4.04 -5.69
N LEU A 108 4.80 5.18 -5.81
CA LEU A 108 5.43 5.89 -4.69
C LEU A 108 4.42 6.14 -3.56
N MET A 109 3.22 6.61 -3.91
CA MET A 109 2.13 6.85 -2.96
C MET A 109 1.69 5.57 -2.23
N GLN A 110 1.62 4.44 -2.92
CA GLN A 110 1.30 3.14 -2.29
C GLN A 110 2.40 2.68 -1.33
N LEU A 111 3.67 2.81 -1.74
CA LEU A 111 4.80 2.48 -0.86
C LEU A 111 4.80 3.35 0.39
N LEU A 112 4.57 4.67 0.25
CA LEU A 112 4.47 5.60 1.38
C LEU A 112 3.36 5.21 2.36
N LEU A 113 2.18 4.81 1.86
CA LEU A 113 1.08 4.30 2.70
C LEU A 113 1.48 3.06 3.50
N VAL A 114 2.11 2.10 2.82
CA VAL A 114 2.47 0.80 3.40
C VAL A 114 3.56 0.93 4.47
N VAL A 115 4.50 1.88 4.32
CA VAL A 115 5.53 2.16 5.34
C VAL A 115 5.08 3.17 6.41
N GLY A 116 3.86 3.69 6.33
CA GLY A 116 3.31 4.63 7.32
C GLY A 116 3.75 6.08 7.18
N ARG A 117 4.28 6.50 6.01
CA ARG A 117 4.62 7.91 5.70
C ARG A 117 3.39 8.66 5.18
N TYR A 118 2.35 8.73 6.02
CA TYR A 118 1.03 9.20 5.61
C TYR A 118 0.97 10.67 5.18
N ASP A 119 1.77 11.54 5.80
CA ASP A 119 1.81 12.96 5.44
C ASP A 119 2.32 13.17 4.01
N GLU A 120 3.37 12.42 3.63
CA GLU A 120 3.92 12.46 2.28
C GLU A 120 2.98 11.80 1.26
N ALA A 121 2.36 10.68 1.62
CA ALA A 121 1.34 10.06 0.79
C ALA A 121 0.16 11.01 0.53
N HIS A 122 -0.26 11.75 1.55
CA HIS A 122 -1.33 12.74 1.46
C HIS A 122 -0.95 13.96 0.61
N ALA A 123 0.28 14.47 0.76
CA ALA A 123 0.79 15.55 -0.08
C ALA A 123 0.81 15.15 -1.56
N LEU A 124 1.37 13.98 -1.87
CA LEU A 124 1.42 13.45 -3.23
C LEU A 124 0.01 13.17 -3.79
N ALA A 125 -0.89 12.63 -2.97
CA ALA A 125 -2.29 12.41 -3.33
C ALA A 125 -3.01 13.72 -3.69
N SER A 126 -2.69 14.82 -3.01
CA SER A 126 -3.28 16.13 -3.26
C SER A 126 -2.85 16.68 -4.62
N THR A 127 -1.57 16.56 -4.97
CA THR A 127 -1.05 16.89 -6.31
C THR A 127 -1.75 16.06 -7.38
N LEU A 128 -1.84 14.74 -7.21
CA LEU A 128 -2.47 13.86 -8.20
C LEU A 128 -3.97 14.12 -8.42
N GLN A 129 -4.65 14.81 -7.50
CA GLN A 129 -6.08 15.15 -7.65
C GLN A 129 -6.33 16.32 -8.61
N GLU A 130 -5.29 17.10 -8.92
CA GLU A 130 -5.40 18.26 -9.79
C GLU A 130 -5.94 17.89 -11.19
N PRO A 131 -6.70 18.80 -11.85
CA PRO A 131 -7.29 18.52 -13.15
C PRO A 131 -6.30 18.23 -14.28
N THR A 132 -5.03 18.61 -14.09
CA THR A 132 -3.91 18.39 -15.01
C THR A 132 -3.54 16.90 -15.14
N HIS A 133 -3.86 16.08 -14.13
CA HIS A 133 -3.56 14.66 -14.12
C HIS A 133 -4.65 13.81 -14.78
N GLY A 134 -4.24 12.64 -15.28
CA GLY A 134 -5.16 11.67 -15.87
C GLY A 134 -6.19 11.15 -14.87
N ALA A 135 -7.36 10.72 -15.36
CA ALA A 135 -8.46 10.26 -14.49
C ALA A 135 -8.07 9.10 -13.55
N VAL A 136 -7.17 8.21 -13.99
CA VAL A 136 -6.64 7.10 -13.17
C VAL A 136 -5.79 7.63 -12.01
N ALA A 137 -4.91 8.59 -12.28
CA ALA A 137 -4.05 9.20 -11.27
C ALA A 137 -4.86 9.97 -10.23
N ARG A 138 -5.84 10.76 -10.71
CA ARG A 138 -6.80 11.47 -9.85
C ARG A 138 -7.61 10.52 -8.98
N LEU A 139 -8.05 9.39 -9.53
CA LEU A 139 -8.74 8.36 -8.76
C LEU A 139 -7.83 7.78 -7.67
N ALA A 140 -6.58 7.46 -7.99
CA ALA A 140 -5.62 6.96 -7.02
C ALA A 140 -5.36 7.99 -5.90
N GLY A 141 -5.20 9.28 -6.25
CA GLY A 141 -5.07 10.36 -5.27
C GLY A 141 -6.27 10.45 -4.33
N LEU A 142 -7.50 10.40 -4.86
CA LEU A 142 -8.72 10.39 -4.02
C LEU A 142 -8.76 9.17 -3.09
N ARG A 143 -8.44 7.97 -3.58
CA ARG A 143 -8.43 6.75 -2.76
C ARG A 143 -7.41 6.84 -1.63
N THR A 144 -6.20 7.32 -1.90
CA THR A 144 -5.18 7.53 -0.88
C THR A 144 -5.59 8.57 0.15
N HIS A 145 -6.15 9.70 -0.30
CA HIS A 145 -6.64 10.73 0.60
C HIS A 145 -7.70 10.14 1.55
N ALA A 146 -8.67 9.38 1.04
CA ALA A 146 -9.65 8.70 1.86
C ALA A 146 -9.02 7.72 2.88
N ALA A 147 -8.01 6.95 2.47
CA ALA A 147 -7.31 6.02 3.35
C ALA A 147 -6.57 6.76 4.49
N VAL A 148 -5.85 7.84 4.19
CA VAL A 148 -5.15 8.66 5.20
C VAL A 148 -6.16 9.29 6.16
N SER A 149 -7.24 9.88 5.66
CA SER A 149 -8.30 10.43 6.50
C SER A 149 -8.94 9.36 7.40
N ALA A 150 -9.12 8.13 6.90
CA ALA A 150 -9.64 7.03 7.71
C ALA A 150 -8.68 6.66 8.86
N VAL A 151 -7.38 6.57 8.60
CA VAL A 151 -6.34 6.32 9.63
C VAL A 151 -6.37 7.42 10.70
N ARG A 152 -6.53 8.67 10.27
CA ARG A 152 -6.64 9.84 11.15
C ARG A 152 -7.97 9.94 11.92
N GLY A 153 -8.91 9.03 11.69
CA GLY A 153 -10.25 9.07 12.30
C GLY A 153 -11.18 10.14 11.71
N GLU A 154 -10.80 10.78 10.60
CA GLU A 154 -11.57 11.78 9.86
C GLU A 154 -12.61 11.10 8.95
N HIS A 155 -13.45 10.23 9.52
CA HIS A 155 -14.28 9.34 8.70
C HIS A 155 -15.30 10.07 7.82
N GLU A 156 -15.81 11.23 8.24
CA GLU A 156 -16.71 12.04 7.42
C GLU A 156 -16.01 12.54 6.15
N LEU A 157 -14.78 13.04 6.28
CA LEU A 157 -13.96 13.46 5.15
C LEU A 157 -13.64 12.27 4.25
N ALA A 158 -13.27 11.12 4.82
CA ALA A 158 -13.01 9.90 4.05
C ALA A 158 -14.24 9.50 3.20
N HIS A 159 -15.46 9.58 3.75
CA HIS A 159 -16.70 9.33 2.98
C HIS A 159 -16.92 10.35 1.86
N GLN A 160 -16.69 11.64 2.12
CA GLN A 160 -16.80 12.70 1.11
C GLN A 160 -15.82 12.46 -0.05
N VAL A 161 -14.57 12.12 0.26
CA VAL A 161 -13.54 11.83 -0.74
C VAL A 161 -13.89 10.57 -1.54
N LEU A 162 -14.39 9.50 -0.90
CA LEU A 162 -14.84 8.30 -1.62
C LEU A 162 -16.07 8.55 -2.50
N ASN A 163 -16.95 9.48 -2.12
CA ASN A 163 -18.05 9.91 -3.00
C ASN A 163 -17.51 10.60 -4.26
N ALA A 164 -16.51 11.48 -4.12
CA ALA A 164 -15.86 12.09 -5.27
C ALA A 164 -15.16 11.06 -6.16
N ALA A 165 -14.50 10.06 -5.55
CA ALA A 165 -13.88 8.94 -6.26
C ALA A 165 -14.90 8.11 -7.03
N ALA A 166 -16.06 7.82 -6.42
CA ALA A 166 -17.16 7.12 -7.06
C ALA A 166 -17.67 7.89 -8.30
N SER A 167 -17.95 9.18 -8.15
CA SER A 167 -18.38 10.02 -9.29
C SER A 167 -17.32 10.10 -10.40
N LEU A 168 -16.03 10.10 -10.06
CA LEU A 168 -14.95 10.05 -11.06
C LEU A 168 -14.94 8.69 -11.78
N SER A 169 -15.08 7.58 -11.06
CA SER A 169 -15.12 6.24 -11.65
C SER A 169 -16.28 6.04 -12.62
N GLU A 170 -17.44 6.67 -12.34
CA GLU A 170 -18.60 6.69 -13.23
C GLU A 170 -18.31 7.47 -14.52
N ARG A 171 -17.68 8.64 -14.42
CA ARG A 171 -17.25 9.42 -15.60
C ARG A 171 -16.22 8.67 -16.45
N MET A 172 -15.32 7.91 -15.81
CA MET A 172 -14.38 7.02 -16.50
C MET A 172 -15.07 5.83 -17.17
N ARG A 173 -16.36 5.56 -16.88
CA ARG A 173 -17.11 4.38 -17.32
C ARG A 173 -16.39 3.07 -17.00
N SER A 174 -15.59 3.06 -15.92
CA SER A 174 -14.78 1.91 -15.55
C SER A 174 -15.40 1.20 -14.36
N ARG A 175 -15.99 0.03 -14.62
CA ARG A 175 -16.51 -0.86 -13.56
C ARG A 175 -15.40 -1.26 -12.59
N PHE A 176 -14.19 -1.48 -13.08
CA PHE A 176 -13.04 -1.78 -12.25
C PHE A 176 -12.74 -0.65 -11.27
N ALA A 177 -12.63 0.59 -11.76
CA ALA A 177 -12.45 1.76 -10.90
C ALA A 177 -13.53 1.89 -9.82
N ARG A 178 -14.80 1.66 -10.17
CA ARG A 178 -15.91 1.70 -9.21
C ARG A 178 -15.75 0.65 -8.11
N MET A 179 -15.37 -0.58 -8.48
CA MET A 179 -15.15 -1.66 -7.51
C MET A 179 -14.02 -1.33 -6.53
N LEU A 180 -12.92 -0.73 -7.00
CA LEU A 180 -11.82 -0.32 -6.12
C LEU A 180 -12.30 0.65 -5.04
N VAL A 181 -13.12 1.64 -5.42
CA VAL A 181 -13.73 2.60 -4.48
C VAL A 181 -14.68 1.91 -3.49
N ASP A 182 -15.46 0.93 -3.96
CA ASP A 182 -16.38 0.21 -3.09
C ASP A 182 -15.66 -0.72 -2.09
N VAL A 183 -14.48 -1.26 -2.43
CA VAL A 183 -13.63 -1.97 -1.46
C VAL A 183 -13.09 -1.01 -0.39
N ASP A 184 -12.60 0.16 -0.77
CA ASP A 184 -12.14 1.14 0.24
C ASP A 184 -13.28 1.57 1.17
N ARG A 185 -14.49 1.71 0.60
CA ARG A 185 -15.71 2.02 1.37
C ARG A 185 -16.08 0.88 2.32
N SER A 186 -15.95 -0.38 1.93
CA SER A 186 -16.26 -1.50 2.81
C SER A 186 -15.31 -1.52 4.02
N VAL A 187 -14.02 -1.29 3.79
CA VAL A 187 -13.02 -1.16 4.85
C VAL A 187 -13.36 0.03 5.76
N LEU A 188 -13.67 1.20 5.19
CA LEU A 188 -14.05 2.39 5.96
C LEU A 188 -15.27 2.11 6.87
N LEU A 189 -16.30 1.43 6.36
CA LEU A 189 -17.46 1.05 7.18
C LEU A 189 -17.05 0.12 8.35
N GLY A 190 -16.16 -0.85 8.10
CA GLY A 190 -15.57 -1.67 9.16
C GLY A 190 -14.80 -0.85 10.20
N THR A 191 -14.02 0.16 9.75
CA THR A 191 -13.31 1.09 10.64
C THR A 191 -14.24 1.97 11.49
N GLN A 192 -15.51 2.12 11.11
CA GLN A 192 -16.53 2.83 11.90
C GLN A 192 -17.35 1.91 12.82
N GLY A 193 -17.04 0.61 12.87
CA GLY A 193 -17.85 -0.36 13.62
C GLY A 193 -19.13 -0.79 12.88
N ARG A 194 -19.34 -0.35 11.63
CA ARG A 194 -20.46 -0.75 10.75
C ARG A 194 -20.11 -1.99 9.94
N LEU A 195 -19.61 -3.01 10.64
CA LEU A 195 -18.97 -4.17 10.02
C LEU A 195 -19.90 -4.95 9.09
N GLY A 196 -21.16 -5.18 9.49
CA GLY A 196 -22.13 -5.90 8.66
C GLY A 196 -22.39 -5.22 7.31
N GLU A 197 -22.45 -3.89 7.29
CA GLU A 197 -22.60 -3.12 6.04
C GLU A 197 -21.34 -3.19 5.17
N GLY A 198 -20.16 -3.11 5.79
CA GLY A 198 -18.89 -3.28 5.09
C GLY A 198 -18.77 -4.65 4.43
N ILE A 199 -19.08 -5.72 5.15
CA ILE A 199 -19.03 -7.10 4.64
C ILE A 199 -20.05 -7.30 3.51
N ALA A 200 -21.28 -6.83 3.67
CA ALA A 200 -22.30 -6.93 2.63
C ALA A 200 -21.87 -6.19 1.34
N LEU A 201 -21.25 -5.02 1.47
CA LEU A 201 -20.67 -4.31 0.33
C LEU A 201 -19.54 -5.10 -0.32
N PHE A 202 -18.60 -5.64 0.47
CA PHE A 202 -17.47 -6.41 -0.04
C PHE A 202 -17.89 -7.72 -0.73
N ASP A 203 -18.88 -8.44 -0.20
CA ASP A 203 -19.38 -9.69 -0.79
C ASP A 203 -20.01 -9.52 -2.17
N ASN A 204 -20.59 -8.35 -2.44
CA ASN A 204 -21.09 -8.02 -3.78
C ASN A 204 -19.94 -7.85 -4.78
N LEU A 205 -18.76 -7.43 -4.31
CA LEU A 205 -17.58 -7.16 -5.14
C LEU A 205 -16.77 -8.44 -5.40
N THR A 206 -16.60 -9.30 -4.40
CA THR A 206 -15.79 -10.53 -4.53
C THR A 206 -16.26 -11.40 -5.68
N ARG A 207 -17.58 -11.57 -5.88
CA ARG A 207 -18.14 -12.32 -7.03
C ARG A 207 -17.66 -11.81 -8.39
N VAL A 208 -17.37 -10.52 -8.50
CA VAL A 208 -16.89 -9.87 -9.72
C VAL A 208 -15.36 -9.97 -9.80
N LEU A 209 -14.66 -9.73 -8.69
CA LEU A 209 -13.19 -9.75 -8.60
C LEU A 209 -12.62 -11.16 -8.78
N SER A 210 -13.34 -12.21 -8.37
CA SER A 210 -12.92 -13.61 -8.56
C SER A 210 -12.76 -14.02 -10.03
N ARG A 211 -13.31 -13.26 -10.98
CA ARG A 211 -13.06 -13.48 -12.41
C ARG A 211 -11.70 -12.90 -12.75
N ARG A 212 -10.62 -13.62 -12.41
CA ARG A 212 -9.21 -13.24 -12.63
C ARG A 212 -9.04 -12.58 -14.01
N SER A 213 -8.75 -11.29 -14.01
CA SER A 213 -8.32 -10.61 -15.23
C SER A 213 -6.83 -10.87 -15.41
N ALA A 214 -6.42 -11.42 -16.55
CA ALA A 214 -5.00 -11.52 -16.88
C ALA A 214 -4.38 -10.10 -17.01
N GLY A 215 -3.11 -9.95 -16.63
CA GLY A 215 -2.35 -8.71 -16.78
C GLY A 215 -2.27 -7.81 -15.53
N SER A 216 -1.84 -6.57 -15.71
CA SER A 216 -1.59 -5.60 -14.63
C SER A 216 -2.82 -5.26 -13.80
N SER A 217 -4.00 -5.19 -14.43
CA SER A 217 -5.27 -5.00 -13.73
C SER A 217 -5.59 -6.16 -12.76
N GLY A 218 -5.12 -7.38 -13.07
CA GLY A 218 -5.25 -8.55 -12.20
C GLY A 218 -4.48 -8.38 -10.90
N ALA A 219 -3.20 -8.05 -10.99
CA ALA A 219 -2.36 -7.83 -9.81
C ALA A 219 -2.92 -6.72 -8.89
N TRP A 220 -3.47 -5.65 -9.48
CA TRP A 220 -4.16 -4.60 -8.72
C TRP A 220 -5.46 -5.09 -8.08
N ALA A 221 -6.27 -5.87 -8.81
CA ALA A 221 -7.49 -6.46 -8.28
C ALA A 221 -7.19 -7.38 -7.09
N ASP A 222 -6.13 -8.18 -7.20
CA ASP A 222 -5.68 -9.11 -6.17
C ASP A 222 -5.22 -8.35 -4.93
N THR A 223 -4.36 -7.34 -5.09
CA THR A 223 -3.89 -6.46 -4.01
C THR A 223 -5.06 -5.83 -3.23
N VAL A 224 -6.05 -5.30 -3.94
CA VAL A 224 -7.20 -4.65 -3.30
C VAL A 224 -8.17 -5.66 -2.69
N THR A 225 -8.34 -6.83 -3.31
CA THR A 225 -9.10 -7.95 -2.74
C THR A 225 -8.46 -8.41 -1.43
N ALA A 226 -7.14 -8.60 -1.42
CA ALA A 226 -6.36 -8.96 -0.24
C ALA A 226 -6.52 -7.93 0.87
N ALA A 227 -6.29 -6.64 0.55
CA ALA A 227 -6.43 -5.54 1.51
C ALA A 227 -7.81 -5.53 2.18
N GLY A 228 -8.89 -5.59 1.39
CA GLY A 228 -10.26 -5.58 1.88
C GLY A 228 -10.61 -6.83 2.68
N ALA A 229 -10.33 -8.01 2.12
CA ALA A 229 -10.68 -9.30 2.71
C ALA A 229 -9.97 -9.54 4.04
N LEU A 230 -8.64 -9.34 4.09
CA LEU A 230 -7.83 -9.58 5.27
C LEU A 230 -8.16 -8.58 6.39
N THR A 231 -8.46 -7.32 6.05
CA THR A 231 -8.85 -6.31 7.03
C THR A 231 -10.25 -6.55 7.59
N LEU A 232 -11.24 -6.84 6.73
CA LEU A 232 -12.60 -7.16 7.19
C LEU A 232 -12.65 -8.48 7.97
N SER A 233 -11.81 -9.45 7.60
CA SER A 233 -11.65 -10.69 8.36
C SER A 233 -11.17 -10.41 9.79
N ARG A 234 -10.13 -9.57 9.97
CA ARG A 234 -9.67 -9.14 11.30
C ARG A 234 -10.79 -8.50 12.10
N PHE A 235 -11.53 -7.55 11.51
CA PHE A 235 -12.65 -6.91 12.21
C PHE A 235 -13.73 -7.92 12.62
N ALA A 236 -14.08 -8.88 11.75
CA ALA A 236 -15.05 -9.93 12.08
C ALA A 236 -14.57 -10.80 13.26
N ALA A 237 -13.32 -11.26 13.23
CA ALA A 237 -12.75 -12.05 14.31
C ALA A 237 -12.69 -11.27 15.64
N GLU A 238 -12.29 -10.00 15.60
CA GLU A 238 -12.27 -9.12 16.78
C GLU A 238 -13.66 -8.91 17.39
N THR A 239 -14.71 -8.89 16.57
CA THR A 239 -16.11 -8.77 17.03
C THR A 239 -16.74 -10.10 17.45
N GLY A 240 -15.98 -11.20 17.46
CA GLY A 240 -16.46 -12.52 17.87
C GLY A 240 -17.25 -13.27 16.79
N ASP A 241 -17.04 -12.94 15.51
CA ASP A 241 -17.60 -13.67 14.36
C ASP A 241 -16.49 -14.42 13.59
N PRO A 242 -15.97 -15.55 14.12
CA PRO A 242 -14.90 -16.30 13.48
C PRO A 242 -15.35 -16.96 12.17
N VAL A 243 -16.65 -17.26 12.00
CA VAL A 243 -17.18 -17.89 10.78
C VAL A 243 -17.08 -16.94 9.59
N THR A 244 -17.50 -15.69 9.78
CA THR A 244 -17.35 -14.68 8.72
C THR A 244 -15.88 -14.32 8.50
N ALA A 245 -15.07 -14.25 9.56
CA ALA A 245 -13.64 -14.02 9.44
C ALA A 245 -12.93 -15.08 8.59
N GLU A 246 -13.19 -16.36 8.85
CA GLU A 246 -12.65 -17.49 8.09
C GLU A 246 -13.07 -17.44 6.62
N ARG A 247 -14.36 -17.15 6.37
CA ARG A 247 -14.88 -17.00 5.01
C ARG A 247 -14.19 -15.87 4.24
N LEU A 248 -13.84 -14.76 4.90
CA LEU A 248 -13.14 -13.63 4.28
C LEU A 248 -11.65 -13.90 4.10
N ILE A 249 -11.02 -14.72 4.93
CA ILE A 249 -9.61 -15.10 4.76
C ILE A 249 -9.37 -15.82 3.43
N TYR A 250 -10.28 -16.70 2.99
CA TYR A 250 -10.10 -17.47 1.76
C TYR A 250 -9.84 -16.61 0.51
N PRO A 251 -10.69 -15.64 0.12
CA PRO A 251 -10.40 -14.78 -1.03
C PRO A 251 -9.17 -13.89 -0.80
N GLY A 252 -8.88 -13.48 0.43
CA GLY A 252 -7.68 -12.70 0.74
C GLY A 252 -6.40 -13.50 0.52
N ALA A 253 -6.33 -14.71 1.06
CA ALA A 253 -5.22 -15.65 0.88
C ALA A 253 -5.04 -16.04 -0.59
N ALA A 254 -6.13 -16.33 -1.30
CA ALA A 254 -6.08 -16.66 -2.72
C ALA A 254 -5.58 -15.51 -3.60
N ALA A 255 -5.83 -14.26 -3.21
CA ALA A 255 -5.32 -13.09 -3.91
C ALA A 255 -3.80 -12.89 -3.71
N VAL A 256 -3.22 -13.41 -2.64
CA VAL A 256 -1.79 -13.26 -2.33
C VAL A 256 -1.01 -14.56 -2.41
N SER A 257 -1.62 -15.67 -2.84
CA SER A 257 -0.94 -16.98 -2.87
C SER A 257 0.29 -17.00 -3.80
N ASP A 258 0.24 -16.18 -4.85
CA ASP A 258 1.23 -16.16 -5.91
C ASP A 258 2.22 -14.98 -5.74
N THR A 259 2.11 -14.21 -4.64
CA THR A 259 3.00 -13.06 -4.38
C THR A 259 4.25 -13.48 -3.62
N THR A 260 5.39 -12.88 -3.98
CA THR A 260 6.63 -12.97 -3.20
C THR A 260 6.78 -11.82 -2.22
N ASP A 261 5.78 -10.93 -2.14
CA ASP A 261 5.84 -9.74 -1.29
C ASP A 261 5.69 -10.10 0.20
N PRO A 262 6.72 -9.86 1.03
CA PRO A 262 6.67 -10.18 2.45
C PRO A 262 5.59 -9.40 3.21
N TYR A 263 5.16 -8.23 2.70
CA TYR A 263 4.05 -7.47 3.28
C TYR A 263 2.76 -8.29 3.31
N TRP A 264 2.41 -8.92 2.18
CA TRP A 264 1.16 -9.65 2.05
C TRP A 264 1.16 -10.96 2.84
N LYS A 265 2.32 -11.63 2.93
CA LYS A 265 2.49 -12.77 3.85
C LYS A 265 2.24 -12.33 5.29
N ALA A 266 2.89 -11.25 5.74
CA ALA A 266 2.72 -10.74 7.10
C ALA A 266 1.28 -10.30 7.41
N GLN A 267 0.58 -9.68 6.45
CA GLN A 267 -0.85 -9.36 6.59
C GLN A 267 -1.71 -10.62 6.73
N LEU A 268 -1.44 -11.67 5.94
CA LEU A 268 -2.16 -12.93 6.03
C LEU A 268 -1.91 -13.62 7.39
N ASP A 269 -0.65 -13.69 7.83
CA ASP A 269 -0.28 -14.26 9.13
C ASP A 269 -0.98 -13.51 10.28
N LEU A 270 -1.02 -12.18 10.21
CA LEU A 270 -1.71 -11.37 11.21
C LEU A 270 -3.22 -11.65 11.20
N SER A 271 -3.87 -11.73 10.04
CA SER A 271 -5.30 -12.05 9.94
C SER A 271 -5.61 -13.46 10.46
N LEU A 272 -4.78 -14.45 10.13
CA LEU A 272 -4.92 -15.82 10.65
C LEU A 272 -4.72 -15.87 12.17
N SER A 273 -3.77 -15.12 12.71
CA SER A 273 -3.55 -15.00 14.15
C SER A 273 -4.82 -14.51 14.87
N VAL A 274 -5.44 -13.42 14.38
CA VAL A 274 -6.69 -12.89 14.97
C VAL A 274 -7.84 -13.89 14.85
N LEU A 275 -7.95 -14.60 13.72
CA LEU A 275 -8.94 -15.67 13.56
C LEU A 275 -8.72 -16.80 14.58
N PHE A 276 -7.50 -17.29 14.72
CA PHE A 276 -7.16 -18.40 15.62
C PHE A 276 -7.38 -18.01 17.08
N TRP A 277 -7.09 -16.76 17.43
CA TRP A 277 -7.47 -16.20 18.72
C TRP A 277 -8.98 -16.28 18.97
N ALA A 278 -9.80 -15.83 18.01
CA ALA A 278 -11.27 -15.91 18.11
C ALA A 278 -11.76 -17.36 18.21
N GLN A 279 -11.03 -18.31 17.63
CA GLN A 279 -11.26 -19.76 17.74
C GLN A 279 -10.66 -20.41 18.99
N ARG A 280 -10.08 -19.65 19.93
CA ARG A 280 -9.39 -20.14 21.16
C ARG A 280 -8.16 -21.02 20.89
N ARG A 281 -7.53 -20.89 19.73
CA ARG A 281 -6.27 -21.55 19.35
C ARG A 281 -5.09 -20.64 19.66
N PHE A 282 -4.84 -20.42 20.93
CA PHE A 282 -3.94 -19.34 21.37
C PHE A 282 -2.47 -19.57 21.00
N ASP A 283 -1.96 -20.80 21.09
CA ASP A 283 -0.56 -21.09 20.78
C ASP A 283 -0.26 -20.79 19.30
N ASP A 284 -1.10 -21.29 18.40
CA ASP A 284 -1.03 -21.00 16.96
C ASP A 284 -1.17 -19.50 16.68
N ALA A 285 -2.07 -18.80 17.40
CA ALA A 285 -2.27 -17.37 17.23
C ALA A 285 -1.03 -16.55 17.63
N VAL A 286 -0.36 -16.92 18.73
CA VAL A 286 0.86 -16.27 19.20
C VAL A 286 2.01 -16.49 18.20
N GLU A 287 2.17 -17.70 17.68
CA GLU A 287 3.18 -18.01 16.67
C GLU A 287 3.00 -17.15 15.41
N LEU A 288 1.80 -17.17 14.81
CA LEU A 288 1.48 -16.38 13.63
C LEU A 288 1.60 -14.87 13.86
N CYS A 289 1.25 -14.37 15.04
CA CYS A 289 1.40 -12.94 15.36
C CYS A 289 2.88 -12.53 15.37
N ARG A 290 3.76 -13.39 15.89
CA ARG A 290 5.22 -13.15 15.91
C ARG A 290 5.83 -13.24 14.52
N GLU A 291 5.38 -14.19 13.70
CA GLU A 291 5.79 -14.27 12.29
C GLU A 291 5.38 -13.01 11.52
N ALA A 292 4.12 -12.57 11.68
CA ALA A 292 3.62 -11.35 11.07
C ALA A 292 4.46 -10.14 11.49
N ARG A 293 4.71 -10.00 12.79
CA ARG A 293 5.54 -8.92 13.34
C ARG A 293 6.94 -8.93 12.75
N ALA A 294 7.62 -10.08 12.72
CA ALA A 294 8.95 -10.21 12.15
C ALA A 294 8.96 -9.85 10.65
N GLY A 295 7.93 -10.25 9.90
CA GLY A 295 7.75 -9.85 8.50
C GLY A 295 7.58 -8.34 8.33
N PHE A 296 6.75 -7.71 9.18
CA PHE A 296 6.58 -6.27 9.15
C PHE A 296 7.84 -5.48 9.52
N GLU A 297 8.53 -5.89 10.59
CA GLU A 297 9.79 -5.26 11.02
C GLU A 297 10.89 -5.43 9.97
N GLY A 298 11.02 -6.64 9.38
CA GLY A 298 12.00 -6.92 8.32
C GLY A 298 11.79 -6.09 7.05
N GLY A 299 10.54 -5.79 6.71
CA GLY A 299 10.19 -4.93 5.56
C GLY A 299 10.05 -3.44 5.91
N ALA A 300 10.30 -3.03 7.16
CA ALA A 300 10.06 -1.67 7.64
C ALA A 300 8.60 -1.17 7.43
N TYR A 301 7.63 -2.08 7.51
CA TYR A 301 6.20 -1.79 7.40
C TYR A 301 5.64 -1.33 8.75
N LEU A 302 5.98 -0.10 9.15
CA LEU A 302 5.73 0.43 10.50
C LEU A 302 4.28 0.27 11.00
N PRO A 303 3.23 0.59 10.20
CA PRO A 303 1.86 0.40 10.66
C PRO A 303 1.52 -1.05 10.94
N GLY A 304 1.96 -1.98 10.07
CA GLY A 304 1.75 -3.42 10.27
C GLY A 304 2.47 -3.94 11.51
N ALA A 305 3.71 -3.49 11.74
CA ALA A 305 4.47 -3.87 12.93
C ALA A 305 3.77 -3.39 14.21
N ALA A 306 3.32 -2.13 14.25
CA ALA A 306 2.59 -1.59 15.40
C ALA A 306 1.25 -2.30 15.65
N GLN A 307 0.54 -2.66 14.58
CA GLN A 307 -0.66 -3.50 14.68
C GLN A 307 -0.34 -4.89 15.25
N ALA A 308 0.73 -5.55 14.78
CA ALA A 308 1.13 -6.85 15.30
C ALA A 308 1.51 -6.79 16.80
N VAL A 309 2.22 -5.74 17.25
CA VAL A 309 2.51 -5.51 18.67
C VAL A 309 1.21 -5.32 19.48
N MET A 310 0.25 -4.55 18.95
CA MET A 310 -1.06 -4.39 19.59
C MET A 310 -1.77 -5.74 19.77
N HIS A 311 -1.77 -6.58 18.72
CA HIS A 311 -2.40 -7.89 18.75
C HIS A 311 -1.69 -8.86 19.68
N GLU A 312 -0.35 -8.85 19.74
CA GLU A 312 0.42 -9.62 20.71
C GLU A 312 0.06 -9.22 22.15
N GLY A 313 -0.08 -7.92 22.42
CA GLY A 313 -0.56 -7.41 23.70
C GLY A 313 -1.97 -7.89 24.04
N ARG A 314 -2.91 -7.85 23.09
CA ARG A 314 -4.29 -8.35 23.28
C ARG A 314 -4.34 -9.87 23.51
N LEU A 315 -3.48 -10.63 22.83
CA LEU A 315 -3.34 -12.07 23.03
C LEU A 315 -2.88 -12.38 24.45
N ALA A 316 -1.76 -11.79 24.88
CA ALA A 316 -1.23 -11.93 26.23
C ALA A 316 -2.27 -11.52 27.28
N TRP A 317 -3.02 -10.43 27.03
CA TRP A 317 -4.11 -9.98 27.88
C TRP A 317 -5.19 -11.06 28.04
N SER A 318 -5.66 -11.62 26.93
CA SER A 318 -6.73 -12.64 26.92
C SER A 318 -6.34 -13.95 27.61
N GLN A 319 -5.04 -14.21 27.77
CA GLN A 319 -4.49 -15.35 28.50
C GLN A 319 -4.20 -15.03 29.99
N GLY A 320 -4.46 -13.81 30.45
CA GLY A 320 -4.23 -13.38 31.83
C GLY A 320 -2.79 -12.93 32.12
N PHE A 321 -1.94 -12.74 31.10
CA PHE A 321 -0.56 -12.27 31.25
C PHE A 321 -0.48 -10.75 31.26
N THR A 322 -1.14 -10.11 32.22
CA THR A 322 -1.26 -8.64 32.31
C THR A 322 0.10 -7.93 32.36
N ALA A 323 1.07 -8.49 33.09
CA ALA A 323 2.43 -7.95 33.19
C ALA A 323 3.20 -7.91 31.84
N VAL A 324 2.83 -8.78 30.88
CA VAL A 324 3.39 -8.78 29.52
C VAL A 324 2.53 -7.93 28.59
N ALA A 325 1.21 -8.00 28.73
CA ALA A 325 0.26 -7.31 27.87
C ALA A 325 0.36 -5.78 27.97
N THR A 326 0.42 -5.22 29.19
CA THR A 326 0.46 -3.76 29.41
C THR A 326 1.60 -3.08 28.64
N PRO A 327 2.89 -3.46 28.78
CA PRO A 327 3.98 -2.80 28.06
C PRO A 327 3.89 -2.95 26.54
N LEU A 328 3.37 -4.08 26.03
CA LEU A 328 3.14 -4.25 24.59
C LEU A 328 2.06 -3.30 24.07
N LEU A 329 0.95 -3.20 24.79
CA LEU A 329 -0.14 -2.28 24.44
C LEU A 329 0.30 -0.82 24.50
N GLU A 330 1.07 -0.42 25.52
CA GLU A 330 1.64 0.93 25.62
C GLU A 330 2.59 1.24 24.46
N LEU A 331 3.47 0.29 24.11
CA LEU A 331 4.36 0.41 22.96
C LEU A 331 3.59 0.59 21.66
N ALA A 332 2.61 -0.28 21.40
CA ALA A 332 1.77 -0.19 20.20
C ALA A 332 1.02 1.15 20.15
N ARG A 333 0.45 1.59 21.28
CA ARG A 333 -0.24 2.89 21.37
C ARG A 333 0.70 4.03 21.00
N HIS A 334 1.91 4.06 21.54
CA HIS A 334 2.91 5.08 21.24
C HIS A 334 3.27 5.08 19.74
N GLN A 335 3.55 3.91 19.17
CA GLN A 335 3.87 3.76 17.74
C GLN A 335 2.72 4.22 16.85
N LEU A 336 1.50 3.79 17.11
CA LEU A 336 0.30 4.15 16.33
C LEU A 336 -0.01 5.64 16.41
N VAL A 337 0.12 6.26 17.60
CA VAL A 337 -0.02 7.73 17.75
C VAL A 337 1.06 8.47 16.95
N ALA A 338 2.31 8.00 16.97
CA ALA A 338 3.40 8.59 16.19
C ALA A 338 3.16 8.48 14.67
N LEU A 339 2.44 7.45 14.24
CA LEU A 339 1.98 7.25 12.87
C LEU A 339 0.67 8.00 12.56
N GLY A 340 0.09 8.75 13.50
CA GLY A 340 -1.15 9.50 13.27
C GLY A 340 -2.42 8.65 13.24
N HIS A 341 -2.40 7.42 13.75
CA HIS A 341 -3.61 6.64 13.98
C HIS A 341 -4.42 7.20 15.16
N HIS A 342 -5.75 7.25 15.02
CA HIS A 342 -6.63 7.72 16.09
C HIS A 342 -7.51 6.61 16.70
N ARG A 343 -8.00 5.66 15.89
CA ARG A 343 -8.91 4.60 16.36
C ARG A 343 -8.20 3.63 17.30
N GLU A 344 -7.13 3.01 16.84
CA GLU A 344 -6.46 1.93 17.57
C GLU A 344 -5.87 2.42 18.91
N PRO A 345 -5.19 3.59 19.00
CA PRO A 345 -4.76 4.12 20.28
C PRO A 345 -5.87 4.37 21.29
N SER A 346 -7.05 4.81 20.82
CA SER A 346 -8.22 5.02 21.69
C SER A 346 -8.76 3.70 22.23
N GLN A 347 -8.79 2.66 21.39
CA GLN A 347 -9.17 1.30 21.82
C GLN A 347 -8.18 0.73 22.84
N ILE A 348 -6.88 0.96 22.64
CA ILE A 348 -5.85 0.53 23.58
C ILE A 348 -6.01 1.25 24.92
N ALA A 349 -6.23 2.57 24.91
CA ALA A 349 -6.43 3.34 26.14
C ALA A 349 -7.62 2.82 26.96
N GLN A 350 -8.76 2.59 26.31
CA GLN A 350 -9.93 1.98 26.96
C GLN A 350 -9.61 0.60 27.55
N ALA A 351 -8.87 -0.24 26.83
CA ALA A 351 -8.49 -1.56 27.32
C ALA A 351 -7.58 -1.47 28.55
N LEU A 352 -6.66 -0.50 28.60
CA LEU A 352 -5.74 -0.26 29.73
C LEU A 352 -6.45 0.37 30.94
N ASP A 353 -7.44 1.23 30.73
CA ASP A 353 -8.21 1.86 31.81
C ASP A 353 -9.06 0.85 32.60
N HIS A 354 -9.43 -0.28 31.99
CA HIS A 354 -10.13 -1.37 32.68
C HIS A 354 -9.22 -2.20 33.62
N VAL A 355 -7.92 -1.90 33.64
CA VAL A 355 -6.88 -2.65 34.35
C VAL A 355 -6.35 -1.93 35.57
N ALA A 356 -6.28 -0.60 35.48
CA ALA A 356 -5.83 0.29 36.54
C ALA A 356 -6.92 0.43 37.61
#